data_AF-A0A7Y2QC95-F1
#
_entry.id   AF-A0A7Y2QC95-F1
#
_cell.length_a   1.000
_cell.length_b   1.000
_cell.length_c   1.000
_cell.angle_alpha   90.00
_cell.angle_beta   90.00
_cell.angle_gamma   90.00
#
_symmetry.space_group_name_H-M   'P 1'
#
loop_
_entity.id
_entity.type
_entity.pdbx_description
1 polymer ?
#
loop_
_entity_poly.entity_id
_entity_poly.type
_entity_poly.pdbx_seq_one_letter_code
_entity_poly.pdbx_strand_id
1 'polypeptide(L)'
;MIPIVWFNPIAMNALGLNRMSLQYSIIVALTCIGALIVIPTSTPGAAILVMSSPALVYGVIGNVLLLRRLNLQAKVHYMGLAPAAAAALAMGVVVYFVHATVMVGMQPSSRLAISASLGMVIYFGWLTCFSRSWMIERIQLLRGQGR
;
A
#
# COMPACT_ATOMS: atom_id res chain seq x y z
N MET A 1 1.33 -3.87 2.16
CA MET A 1 1.42 -2.58 2.89
C MET A 1 2.84 -2.17 3.27
N ILE A 2 3.82 -3.07 3.16
CA ILE A 2 5.27 -2.79 3.23
C ILE A 2 5.72 -1.58 2.35
N PRO A 3 5.16 -1.30 1.15
CA PRO A 3 5.70 -0.23 0.31
C PRO A 3 5.58 1.18 0.90
N ILE A 4 4.46 1.53 1.54
CA ILE A 4 4.19 2.90 2.02
C ILE A 4 5.20 3.31 3.10
N VAL A 5 5.52 2.39 4.00
CA VAL A 5 6.48 2.60 5.09
C VAL A 5 7.91 2.76 4.56
N TRP A 6 8.22 2.16 3.41
CA TRP A 6 9.52 2.25 2.75
C TRP A 6 9.66 3.52 1.89
N PHE A 7 8.55 4.00 1.30
CA PHE A 7 8.55 5.24 0.53
C PHE A 7 8.73 6.48 1.40
N ASN A 8 8.27 6.47 2.65
CA ASN A 8 8.40 7.61 3.57
C ASN A 8 9.89 7.99 3.82
N PRO A 9 10.80 7.08 4.22
CA PRO A 9 12.23 7.36 4.32
C PRO A 9 12.87 7.86 3.02
N ILE A 10 12.51 7.26 1.88
CA ILE A 10 13.05 7.65 0.56
C ILE A 10 12.65 9.09 0.24
N ALA A 11 11.38 9.44 0.44
CA ALA A 11 10.88 10.80 0.24
C ALA A 11 11.52 11.79 1.23
N MET A 12 11.68 11.42 2.50
CA MET A 12 12.35 12.26 3.49
C MET A 12 13.82 12.52 3.11
N ASN A 13 14.56 11.51 2.66
CA ASN A 13 15.94 11.67 2.19
C ASN A 13 16.03 12.54 0.93
N ALA A 14 15.10 12.37 -0.02
CA ALA A 14 15.05 13.21 -1.22
C ALA A 14 14.79 14.70 -0.90
N LEU A 15 14.09 14.99 0.20
CA LEU A 15 13.85 16.33 0.71
C LEU A 15 14.96 16.85 1.64
N GLY A 16 16.08 16.13 1.79
CA GLY A 16 17.19 16.50 2.67
C GLY A 16 16.91 16.30 4.16
N LEU A 17 15.87 15.56 4.53
CA LEU A 17 15.44 15.32 5.91
C LEU A 17 16.06 14.06 6.51
N ASN A 18 17.36 13.86 6.32
CA ASN A 18 18.06 12.60 6.67
C ASN A 18 17.92 12.20 8.15
N ARG A 19 17.98 13.18 9.07
CA ARG A 19 17.80 12.93 10.51
C ARG A 19 16.39 12.47 10.86
N MET A 20 15.38 13.06 10.23
CA MET A 20 13.98 12.65 10.41
C MET A 20 13.71 11.28 9.80
N SER A 21 14.30 10.99 8.63
CA SER A 21 14.24 9.66 8.02
C SER A 21 14.80 8.60 8.95
N LEU A 22 15.96 8.85 9.57
CA LEU A 22 16.59 7.90 10.49
C LEU A 22 15.74 7.66 11.73
N GLN A 23 15.25 8.73 12.37
CA GLN A 23 14.39 8.63 13.55
C GLN A 23 13.10 7.85 13.23
N TYR A 24 12.49 8.14 12.09
CA TYR A 24 11.30 7.44 11.62
C TYR A 24 11.56 5.93 11.47
N SER A 25 12.62 5.54 10.78
CA SER A 25 12.98 4.13 10.57
C SER A 25 13.25 3.40 11.90
N ILE A 26 13.96 4.04 12.83
CA ILE A 26 14.22 3.47 14.16
C ILE A 26 12.92 3.24 14.93
N ILE A 27 12.03 4.24 14.97
CA ILE A 27 10.75 4.13 15.70
C ILE A 27 9.88 3.03 15.11
N VAL A 28 9.80 2.94 13.77
CA VAL A 28 9.04 1.87 13.09
C VAL A 28 9.62 0.50 13.44
N ALA A 29 10.94 0.33 13.39
CA ALA A 29 11.59 -0.93 13.70
C ALA A 29 11.34 -1.35 15.16
N LEU A 30 11.55 -0.44 16.11
CA LEU A 30 11.36 -0.69 17.54
C LEU A 30 9.90 -1.07 17.87
N THR A 31 8.93 -0.41 17.24
CA THR A 31 7.51 -0.69 17.48
C THR A 31 7.06 -2.00 16.85
N CYS A 32 7.60 -2.38 15.69
CA CYS A 32 7.36 -3.70 15.10
C CYS A 32 7.99 -4.83 15.95
N ILE A 33 9.22 -4.64 16.42
CA ILE A 33 9.91 -5.60 17.30
C ILE A 33 9.16 -5.71 18.64
N GLY A 34 8.78 -4.58 19.23
CA GLY A 34 7.99 -4.55 20.46
C GLY A 34 6.65 -5.27 20.32
N ALA A 35 5.95 -5.09 19.19
CA ALA A 35 4.70 -5.80 18.91
C ALA A 35 4.89 -7.32 18.87
N LEU A 36 5.99 -7.82 18.29
CA LEU A 36 6.32 -9.24 18.28
C LEU A 36 6.67 -9.81 19.66
N ILE A 37 7.31 -9.01 20.51
CA ILE A 37 7.65 -9.41 21.88
C ILE A 37 6.38 -9.50 22.74
N VAL A 38 5.47 -8.54 22.60
CA VAL A 38 4.22 -8.46 23.38
C VAL A 38 3.18 -9.47 22.90
N ILE A 39 3.11 -9.73 21.59
CA ILE A 39 2.16 -10.64 20.98
C ILE A 39 2.92 -11.87 20.46
N PRO A 40 3.02 -12.95 21.27
CA PRO A 40 3.65 -14.18 20.82
C PRO A 40 2.86 -14.77 19.64
N THR A 41 3.54 -15.00 18.53
CA THR A 41 2.92 -15.54 17.30
C THR A 41 3.43 -16.95 17.04
N SER A 42 2.51 -17.86 16.77
CA SER A 42 2.82 -19.28 16.53
C SER A 42 3.13 -19.59 15.06
N THR A 43 2.88 -18.65 14.15
CA THR A 43 3.13 -18.83 12.71
C THR A 43 3.76 -17.58 12.09
N PRO A 44 4.59 -17.75 11.02
CA PRO A 44 5.15 -16.62 10.29
C PRO A 44 4.09 -15.67 9.71
N GLY A 45 2.92 -16.20 9.31
CA GLY A 45 1.81 -15.39 8.81
C GLY A 45 1.23 -14.46 9.88
N ALA A 46 1.05 -14.98 11.10
CA ALA A 46 0.60 -14.17 12.23
C ALA A 46 1.62 -13.09 12.61
N ALA A 47 2.92 -13.41 12.57
CA ALA A 47 3.99 -12.44 12.82
C ALA A 47 3.93 -11.27 11.82
N ILE A 48 3.73 -11.54 10.53
CA ILE A 48 3.59 -10.50 9.50
C ILE A 48 2.39 -9.60 9.77
N LEU A 49 1.24 -10.17 10.17
CA LEU A 49 0.05 -9.38 10.49
C LEU A 49 0.27 -8.49 11.72
N VAL A 50 0.89 -9.04 12.77
CA VAL A 50 1.23 -8.31 14.00
C VAL A 50 2.20 -7.16 13.71
N MET A 51 3.21 -7.36 12.87
CA MET A 51 4.12 -6.28 12.46
C MET A 51 3.46 -5.27 11.51
N SER A 52 2.49 -5.71 10.71
CA SER A 52 1.85 -4.83 9.72
C SER A 52 0.99 -3.73 10.34
N SER A 53 0.43 -3.94 11.53
CA SER A 53 -0.43 -2.96 12.20
C SER A 53 0.33 -1.73 12.72
N PRO A 54 1.43 -1.82 13.51
CA PRO A 54 2.21 -0.65 13.87
C PRO A 54 2.85 -0.01 12.64
N ALA A 55 3.34 -0.83 11.69
CA ALA A 55 3.90 -0.33 10.44
C ALA A 55 2.89 0.52 9.66
N LEU A 56 1.61 0.14 9.62
CA LEU A 56 0.55 0.94 8.99
C LEU A 56 0.35 2.28 9.70
N VAL A 57 0.24 2.27 11.03
CA VAL A 57 0.05 3.50 11.82
C VAL A 57 1.18 4.50 11.57
N TYR A 58 2.43 4.05 11.70
CA TYR A 58 3.57 4.92 11.43
C TYR A 58 3.72 5.25 9.94
N GLY A 59 3.29 4.36 9.03
CA GLY A 59 3.18 4.63 7.60
C GLY A 59 2.30 5.85 7.30
N VAL A 60 1.11 5.89 7.90
CA VAL A 60 0.17 7.01 7.76
C VAL A 60 0.71 8.28 8.41
N ILE A 61 1.26 8.18 9.62
CA ILE A 61 1.84 9.33 10.34
C ILE A 61 2.98 9.96 9.53
N GLY A 62 3.91 9.14 9.03
CA GLY A 62 5.04 9.59 8.21
C GLY A 62 4.58 10.31 6.94
N ASN A 63 3.54 9.78 6.29
CA ASN A 63 2.98 10.39 5.09
C ASN A 63 2.27 11.72 5.41
N VAL A 64 1.55 11.82 6.53
CA VAL A 64 0.93 13.09 6.97
C VAL A 64 1.98 14.15 7.29
N LEU A 65 3.11 13.77 7.91
CA LEU A 65 4.22 14.69 8.17
C LEU A 65 4.83 15.21 6.86
N LEU A 66 5.03 14.35 5.88
CA LEU A 66 5.50 14.73 4.54
C LEU A 66 4.53 15.68 3.84
N LEU A 67 3.23 15.36 3.84
CA LEU A 67 2.20 16.19 3.22
C LEU A 67 2.13 17.58 3.84
N ARG A 68 2.22 17.69 5.18
CA ARG A 68 2.30 18.97 5.89
C ARG A 68 3.54 19.78 5.47
N ARG A 69 4.70 19.12 5.33
CA ARG A 69 5.95 19.78 4.90
C ARG A 69 5.88 20.28 3.46
N LEU A 70 5.17 19.58 2.59
CA LEU A 70 4.93 19.97 1.20
C LEU A 70 3.78 20.98 1.04
N ASN A 71 3.19 21.49 2.14
CA ASN A 71 2.00 22.34 2.12
C ASN A 71 0.81 21.73 1.35
N LEU A 72 0.75 20.40 1.25
CA LEU A 72 -0.35 19.68 0.61
C LEU A 72 -1.41 19.33 1.63
N GLN A 73 -2.68 19.61 1.31
CA GLN A 73 -3.79 19.22 2.16
C GLN A 73 -3.96 17.70 2.16
N ALA A 74 -3.65 17.07 3.29
CA ALA A 74 -3.72 15.62 3.44
C ALA A 74 -5.08 15.04 3.08
N LYS A 75 -6.18 15.74 3.41
CA LYS A 75 -7.54 15.32 3.07
C LYS A 75 -7.75 15.19 1.56
N VAL A 76 -7.32 16.18 0.78
CA VAL A 76 -7.44 16.19 -0.68
C VAL A 76 -6.58 15.08 -1.28
N HIS A 77 -5.37 14.87 -0.75
CA HIS A 77 -4.48 13.80 -1.21
C HIS A 77 -5.08 12.39 -0.96
N TYR A 78 -5.60 12.12 0.23
CA TYR A 78 -6.21 10.82 0.54
C TYR A 78 -7.55 10.61 -0.20
N MET A 79 -8.36 11.64 -0.38
CA MET A 79 -9.56 11.54 -1.24
C MET A 79 -9.18 11.30 -2.69
N GLY A 80 -8.08 11.88 -3.17
CA GLY A 80 -7.50 11.60 -4.48
C GLY A 80 -6.97 10.18 -4.63
N LEU A 81 -6.92 9.36 -3.58
CA LEU A 81 -6.56 7.93 -3.65
C LEU A 81 -7.79 7.02 -3.54
N ALA A 82 -8.99 7.56 -3.30
CA ALA A 82 -10.22 6.77 -3.14
C ALA A 82 -10.53 5.87 -4.35
N PRO A 83 -10.36 6.32 -5.62
CA PRO A 83 -10.55 5.46 -6.78
C PRO A 83 -9.64 4.23 -6.79
N ALA A 84 -8.35 4.43 -6.45
CA ALA A 84 -7.37 3.35 -6.37
C ALA A 84 -7.68 2.40 -5.22
N ALA A 85 -8.12 2.92 -4.07
CA ALA A 85 -8.53 2.11 -2.93
C ALA A 85 -9.77 1.25 -3.24
N ALA A 86 -10.78 1.84 -3.89
CA ALA A 86 -11.99 1.12 -4.31
C ALA A 86 -11.66 0.02 -5.33
N ALA A 87 -10.81 0.31 -6.33
CA ALA A 87 -10.34 -0.68 -7.30
C ALA A 87 -9.55 -1.82 -6.63
N ALA A 88 -8.70 -1.51 -5.65
CA ALA A 88 -7.95 -2.52 -4.90
C ALA A 88 -8.86 -3.39 -4.02
N LEU A 89 -9.91 -2.82 -3.43
CA LEU A 89 -10.92 -3.59 -2.70
C LEU A 89 -11.70 -4.52 -3.62
N ALA A 90 -12.19 -4.02 -4.77
CA ALA A 90 -12.88 -4.83 -5.76
C ALA A 90 -11.99 -5.98 -6.26
N MET A 91 -10.74 -5.68 -6.60
CA MET A 91 -9.73 -6.68 -6.96
C MET A 91 -9.55 -7.73 -5.86
N GLY A 92 -9.37 -7.31 -4.60
CA GLY A 92 -9.17 -8.22 -3.47
C GLY A 92 -10.35 -9.16 -3.25
N VAL A 93 -11.58 -8.63 -3.31
CA VAL A 93 -12.81 -9.41 -3.14
C VAL A 93 -12.94 -10.48 -4.23
N VAL A 94 -12.72 -10.11 -5.50
CA VAL A 94 -12.88 -11.07 -6.61
C VAL A 94 -11.76 -12.10 -6.60
N VAL A 95 -10.51 -11.70 -6.39
CA VAL A 95 -9.38 -12.64 -6.30
C VAL A 95 -9.59 -13.61 -5.13
N TYR A 96 -10.05 -13.13 -3.98
CA TYR A 96 -10.39 -13.99 -2.84
C TYR A 96 -11.49 -15.00 -3.19
N PHE A 97 -12.56 -14.55 -3.84
CA PHE A 97 -13.67 -15.42 -4.24
C PHE A 97 -13.22 -16.50 -5.22
N VAL A 98 -12.49 -16.13 -6.28
CA VAL A 98 -11.98 -17.10 -7.28
C VAL A 98 -10.98 -18.05 -6.64
N HIS A 99 -10.15 -17.56 -5.74
CA HIS A 99 -9.20 -18.39 -5.00
C HIS A 99 -9.90 -19.43 -4.12
N ALA A 100 -10.99 -19.05 -3.45
CA ALA A 100 -11.76 -19.93 -2.57
C ALA A 100 -12.61 -20.96 -3.32
N THR A 101 -13.05 -20.65 -4.54
CA THR A 101 -14.01 -21.48 -5.29
C THR A 101 -13.38 -22.31 -6.41
N VAL A 102 -12.47 -21.72 -7.18
CA VAL A 102 -11.95 -22.33 -8.43
C VAL A 102 -10.54 -22.87 -8.25
N MET A 103 -9.74 -22.29 -7.37
CA MET A 103 -8.30 -22.60 -7.25
C MET A 103 -7.96 -23.68 -6.22
N VAL A 104 -8.96 -24.39 -5.70
CA VAL A 104 -8.77 -25.45 -4.70
C VAL A 104 -8.11 -26.65 -5.36
N GLY A 105 -6.96 -27.08 -4.84
CA GLY A 105 -6.20 -28.22 -5.37
C GLY A 105 -5.23 -27.89 -6.52
N MET A 106 -5.17 -26.64 -6.99
CA MET A 106 -4.20 -26.23 -8.01
C MET A 106 -2.78 -26.10 -7.43
N GLN A 107 -1.78 -26.31 -8.29
CA GLN A 107 -0.37 -26.07 -7.93
C GLN A 107 -0.16 -24.61 -7.47
N PRO A 108 0.73 -24.36 -6.49
CA PRO A 108 0.97 -23.02 -5.96
C PRO A 108 1.40 -21.98 -7.01
N SER A 109 2.19 -22.40 -8.00
CA SER A 109 2.68 -21.55 -9.08
C SER A 109 1.57 -21.05 -10.00
N SER A 110 0.64 -21.93 -10.41
CA SER A 110 -0.50 -21.55 -11.24
C SER A 110 -1.50 -20.69 -10.48
N ARG A 111 -1.70 -20.95 -9.19
CA ARG A 111 -2.53 -20.09 -8.32
C ARG A 111 -1.98 -18.66 -8.26
N LEU A 112 -0.66 -18.52 -8.11
CA LEU A 112 -0.02 -17.21 -8.11
C LEU A 112 -0.19 -16.49 -9.46
N ALA A 113 0.06 -17.20 -10.58
CA ALA A 113 -0.05 -16.62 -11.91
C ALA A 113 -1.48 -16.16 -12.23
N ILE A 114 -2.49 -16.97 -11.91
CA ILE A 114 -3.90 -16.63 -12.17
C ILE A 114 -4.36 -15.50 -11.25
N SER A 115 -4.00 -15.53 -9.96
CA SER A 115 -4.36 -14.44 -9.04
C SER A 115 -3.72 -13.11 -9.43
N ALA A 116 -2.46 -13.11 -9.88
CA ALA A 116 -1.78 -11.90 -10.34
C ALA A 116 -2.40 -11.35 -11.63
N SER A 117 -2.64 -12.20 -12.64
CA SER A 117 -3.24 -11.79 -13.91
C SER A 117 -4.69 -11.33 -13.74
N LEU A 118 -5.51 -12.07 -13.00
CA LEU A 118 -6.88 -11.70 -12.67
C LEU A 118 -6.92 -10.38 -11.90
N GLY A 119 -6.05 -10.23 -10.90
CA GLY A 119 -5.96 -9.00 -10.12
C GLY A 119 -5.65 -7.79 -11.00
N MET A 120 -4.70 -7.93 -11.94
CA MET A 120 -4.35 -6.90 -12.90
C MET A 120 -5.54 -6.50 -13.79
N VAL A 121 -6.24 -7.48 -14.36
CA VAL A 121 -7.41 -7.24 -15.23
C VAL A 121 -8.51 -6.50 -14.47
N ILE A 122 -8.81 -6.92 -13.24
CA ILE A 122 -9.89 -6.32 -12.45
C ILE A 122 -9.50 -4.91 -11.98
N TYR A 123 -8.27 -4.72 -11.52
CA TYR A 123 -7.82 -3.43 -11.03
C TYR A 123 -7.84 -2.37 -12.15
N PHE A 124 -7.20 -2.67 -13.29
CA PHE A 124 -7.20 -1.76 -14.43
C PHE A 124 -8.57 -1.63 -15.07
N GLY A 125 -9.32 -2.74 -15.19
CA GLY A 125 -10.70 -2.74 -15.68
C GLY A 125 -11.59 -1.81 -14.86
N TRP A 126 -11.55 -1.92 -13.54
CA TRP A 126 -12.31 -1.07 -12.63
C TRP A 126 -11.96 0.41 -12.80
N LEU A 127 -10.66 0.73 -12.82
CA LEU A 127 -10.21 2.11 -13.03
C LEU A 127 -10.63 2.66 -14.40
N THR A 128 -10.56 1.85 -15.46
CA THR A 128 -10.96 2.27 -16.81
C THR A 128 -12.47 2.51 -16.94
N CYS A 129 -13.30 1.74 -16.23
CA CYS A 129 -14.76 1.87 -16.28
C CYS A 129 -15.29 2.98 -15.36
N PHE A 130 -14.85 3.03 -14.11
CA PHE A 130 -15.44 3.88 -13.08
C PHE A 130 -14.62 5.12 -12.74
N SER A 131 -13.34 5.18 -13.11
CA SER A 131 -12.43 6.25 -12.68
C SER A 131 -11.46 6.66 -13.80
N ARG A 132 -11.97 6.65 -15.04
CA ARG A 132 -11.18 6.88 -16.26
C ARG A 132 -10.49 8.24 -16.26
N SER A 133 -11.19 9.30 -15.88
CA SER A 133 -10.65 10.66 -15.80
C SER A 133 -9.49 10.74 -14.83
N TRP A 134 -9.67 10.19 -13.63
CA TRP A 134 -8.63 10.09 -12.61
C TRP A 134 -7.41 9.30 -13.09
N MET A 135 -7.61 8.16 -13.77
CA MET A 135 -6.53 7.35 -14.29
C MET A 135 -5.71 8.10 -15.35
N ILE A 136 -6.40 8.79 -16.28
CA ILE A 136 -5.74 9.59 -17.33
C ILE A 136 -4.91 10.72 -16.71
N GLU A 137 -5.45 11.42 -15.72
CA GLU A 137 -4.73 12.49 -15.00
C GLU A 137 -3.45 11.94 -14.35
N ARG A 138 -3.50 10.77 -13.71
CA ARG A 138 -2.32 10.12 -13.11
C ARG A 138 -1.30 9.64 -14.15
N ILE A 139 -1.75 9.13 -15.30
CA ILE A 139 -0.86 8.77 -16.41
C ILE A 139 -0.18 10.03 -16.97
N GLN A 140 -0.90 11.14 -17.11
CA GLN A 140 -0.34 12.41 -17.57
C GLN A 140 0.70 12.95 -16.59
N LEU A 141 0.44 12.86 -15.28
CA LEU A 141 1.41 13.22 -14.23
C LEU A 141 2.68 12.37 -14.33
N LEU A 142 2.56 11.05 -14.53
CA LEU A 142 3.73 10.18 -14.71
C LEU A 142 4.52 10.50 -15.98
N ARG A 143 3.86 10.99 -17.02
CA ARG A 143 4.50 11.46 -18.26
C ARG A 143 5.10 12.86 -18.14
N GLY A 144 5.02 13.51 -16.98
CA GLY A 144 5.49 14.88 -16.76
C GLY A 144 4.62 15.95 -17.42
N GLN A 145 3.39 15.61 -17.82
CA GLN A 145 2.44 16.50 -18.50
C GLN A 145 1.30 16.96 -17.56
N GLY A 146 1.47 16.80 -16.26
CA GLY A 146 0.50 17.30 -15.29
C GLY A 146 0.46 18.82 -15.30
N ARG A 147 -0.72 19.39 -15.56
CA ARG A 147 -1.02 20.79 -15.27
C ARG A 147 -1.23 20.99 -13.78
#